data_AF-A0AAV9DSA8-F1
#
_entry.id   AF-A0AAV9DSA8-F1
#
_cell.length_a   1.000
_cell.length_b   1.000
_cell.length_c   1.000
_cell.angle_alpha   90.00
_cell.angle_beta   90.00
_cell.angle_gamma   90.00
#
_symmetry.space_group_name_H-M   'P 1'
#
loop_
_entity.id
_entity.type
_entity.pdbx_description
1 polymer ?
#
loop_
_entity_poly.entity_id
_entity_poly.type
_entity_poly.pdbx_seq_one_letter_code
_entity_poly.pdbx_strand_id
1 'polypeptide(L)'
;MSPCGDFSINLSYPFSIDGTHTGCSHPGFHLSCTMDNLTQLMIYNTSYSVKYVDYVNQIMTLADTAYMNKDHCPLPTSNTSLDFSLFDYTGIDRNVSYYYCSSQAVGVSSLYQLSCDASTGMYDYYFT
;
A
#
# COMPACT_ATOMS: atom_id res chain seq x y z
N MET A 1 17.81 18.79 4.63
CA MET A 1 17.99 17.32 4.71
C MET A 1 17.52 16.93 6.10
N SER A 2 16.53 16.06 6.30
CA SER A 2 16.21 14.84 5.54
C SER A 2 14.69 14.63 5.39
N PRO A 3 14.15 14.38 4.18
CA PRO A 3 12.99 13.51 4.08
C PRO A 3 13.51 12.08 4.03
N CYS A 4 13.03 11.23 4.92
CA CYS A 4 13.35 9.82 4.91
C CYS A 4 12.91 9.13 3.62
N GLY A 5 13.41 7.92 3.39
CA GLY A 5 13.13 7.13 2.21
C GLY A 5 14.16 7.31 1.11
N ASP A 6 13.95 6.58 0.01
CA ASP A 6 14.68 6.81 -1.25
C ASP A 6 14.12 8.04 -2.00
N PHE A 7 13.21 8.78 -1.34
CA PHE A 7 12.75 10.09 -1.75
C PHE A 7 13.88 11.10 -1.58
N SER A 8 14.83 11.08 -2.51
CA SER A 8 15.72 12.20 -2.85
C SER A 8 14.96 13.44 -3.38
N ILE A 9 13.68 13.58 -3.00
CA ILE A 9 12.67 14.31 -3.74
C ILE A 9 12.27 15.58 -3.00
N ASN A 10 12.24 16.68 -3.75
CA ASN A 10 11.52 17.89 -3.42
C ASN A 10 10.02 17.55 -3.28
N LEU A 11 9.60 17.14 -2.08
CA LEU A 11 8.18 16.99 -1.76
C LEU A 11 7.49 18.32 -2.09
N SER A 12 6.51 18.25 -2.98
CA SER A 12 5.68 19.39 -3.37
C SER A 12 4.27 19.20 -2.84
N TYR A 13 3.44 20.22 -3.00
CA TYR A 13 2.00 20.13 -2.79
C TYR A 13 1.45 18.87 -3.48
N PRO A 14 0.61 18.06 -2.81
CA PRO A 14 -0.09 18.35 -1.54
C PRO A 14 0.65 17.96 -0.26
N PHE A 15 1.84 17.38 -0.33
CA PHE A 15 2.46 16.68 0.80
C PHE A 15 3.11 17.62 1.81
N SER A 16 3.04 17.24 3.08
CA SER A 16 3.92 17.75 4.13
C SER A 16 4.72 16.61 4.74
N ILE A 17 5.89 16.91 5.29
CA ILE A 17 6.66 15.98 6.12
C ILE A 17 7.19 16.70 7.35
N ASP A 18 7.35 15.96 8.45
CA ASP A 18 7.94 16.49 9.68
C ASP A 18 9.26 17.23 9.41
N GLY A 19 9.38 18.45 9.94
CA GLY A 19 10.55 19.30 9.73
C GLY A 19 10.53 20.19 8.49
N THR A 20 9.44 20.19 7.70
CA THR A 20 9.23 21.14 6.58
C THR A 20 8.17 22.20 6.92
N HIS A 21 8.21 23.37 6.26
CA HIS A 21 7.22 24.42 6.49
C HIS A 21 5.82 23.95 6.07
N THR A 22 4.89 23.97 7.03
CA THR A 22 3.52 23.46 6.92
C THR A 22 2.56 24.31 6.08
N GLY A 23 2.98 25.51 5.66
CA GLY A 23 2.10 26.50 5.02
C GLY A 23 1.59 26.12 3.61
N CYS A 24 2.17 25.09 2.96
CA CYS A 24 1.89 24.75 1.56
C CYS A 24 1.45 23.28 1.38
N SER A 25 0.70 22.71 2.33
CA SER A 25 0.22 21.31 2.26
C SER A 25 -1.30 21.19 2.35
N HIS A 26 -1.84 20.08 1.87
CA HIS A 26 -3.27 19.74 1.98
C HIS A 26 -3.52 18.81 3.18
N PRO A 27 -4.60 19.00 3.96
CA PRO A 27 -4.98 18.06 5.02
C PRO A 27 -5.12 16.63 4.49
N GLY A 28 -4.65 15.65 5.26
CA GLY A 28 -4.68 14.24 4.87
C GLY A 28 -3.49 13.75 4.02
N PHE A 29 -2.59 14.64 3.61
CA PHE A 29 -1.35 14.30 2.86
C PHE A 29 -0.09 14.48 3.72
N HIS A 30 -0.22 14.27 5.03
CA HIS A 30 0.91 14.34 5.94
C HIS A 30 1.70 13.03 5.91
N LEU A 31 2.98 13.14 5.58
CA LEU A 31 3.93 12.04 5.54
C LEU A 31 4.75 12.01 6.82
N SER A 32 4.98 10.81 7.33
CA SER A 32 5.84 10.58 8.49
C SER A 32 7.03 9.70 8.12
N CYS A 33 8.05 9.72 8.97
CA CYS A 33 9.27 8.94 8.81
C CYS A 33 9.35 7.82 9.83
N THR A 34 9.65 6.61 9.37
CA THR A 34 10.02 5.52 10.28
C THR A 34 11.47 5.62 10.72
N MET A 35 11.82 4.92 11.80
CA MET A 35 13.21 4.76 12.24
C MET A 35 14.09 4.09 11.17
N ASP A 36 13.51 3.20 10.36
CA ASP A 36 14.18 2.53 9.24
C ASP A 36 14.28 3.40 7.98
N ASN A 37 14.08 4.70 8.12
CA ASN A 37 14.16 5.67 7.03
C ASN A 37 13.17 5.36 5.89
N LEU A 38 11.93 4.97 6.20
CA LEU A 38 10.85 4.81 5.22
C LEU A 38 9.83 5.93 5.36
N THR A 39 9.29 6.38 4.22
CA THR A 39 8.18 7.33 4.17
C THR A 39 6.85 6.59 4.35
N GLN A 40 6.01 7.10 5.25
CA GLN A 40 4.69 6.54 5.54
C GLN A 40 3.58 7.58 5.37
N LEU A 41 2.41 7.07 5.00
CA LEU A 41 1.14 7.79 4.98
C LEU A 41 0.13 6.98 5.80
N MET A 42 -0.61 7.66 6.67
CA MET A 42 -1.68 7.04 7.44
C MET A 42 -3.02 7.36 6.78
N ILE A 43 -3.77 6.33 6.40
CA ILE A 43 -5.14 6.47 5.91
C ILE A 43 -6.03 5.74 6.92
N TYR A 44 -6.94 6.49 7.55
CA TYR A 44 -7.67 6.04 8.74
C TYR A 44 -6.71 5.50 9.82
N ASN A 45 -6.77 4.20 10.11
CA ASN A 45 -5.93 3.54 11.12
C ASN A 45 -4.89 2.58 10.51
N THR A 46 -4.68 2.64 9.19
CA THR A 46 -3.72 1.78 8.49
C THR A 46 -2.51 2.60 8.04
N SER A 47 -1.31 2.08 8.32
CA SER A 47 -0.06 2.70 7.88
C SER A 47 0.42 2.09 6.58
N TYR A 48 0.63 2.95 5.59
CA TYR A 48 1.11 2.58 4.27
C TYR A 48 2.50 3.16 4.04
N SER A 49 3.42 2.35 3.53
CA SER A 49 4.68 2.82 3.01
C SER A 49 4.47 3.40 1.61
N VAL A 50 4.90 4.64 1.40
CA VAL A 50 4.88 5.28 0.09
C VAL A 50 5.98 4.68 -0.77
N LYS A 51 5.62 4.13 -1.93
CA LYS A 51 6.58 3.50 -2.87
C LYS A 51 6.92 4.40 -4.04
N TYR A 52 5.95 5.14 -4.51
CA TYR A 52 6.11 6.00 -5.68
C TYR A 52 5.08 7.12 -5.66
N VAL A 53 5.48 8.27 -6.20
CA VAL A 53 4.60 9.44 -6.38
C VAL A 53 4.84 9.98 -7.78
N ASP A 54 3.78 9.94 -8.60
CA ASP A 54 3.72 10.60 -9.89
C ASP A 54 2.97 11.93 -9.72
N TYR A 55 3.72 13.02 -9.66
CA TYR A 55 3.15 14.36 -9.55
C TYR A 55 2.41 14.82 -10.82
N VAL A 56 2.76 14.29 -11.98
CA VAL A 56 2.16 14.69 -13.27
C VAL A 56 0.76 14.09 -13.39
N ASN A 57 0.65 12.78 -13.11
CA ASN A 57 -0.61 12.06 -13.21
C ASN A 57 -1.40 12.06 -11.89
N GLN A 58 -0.83 12.62 -10.81
CA GLN A 58 -1.42 12.64 -9.46
C GLN A 58 -1.70 11.24 -8.91
N ILE A 59 -0.79 10.29 -9.19
CA ILE A 59 -0.91 8.89 -8.76
C ILE A 59 0.11 8.61 -7.66
N MET A 60 -0.34 7.94 -6.60
CA MET A 60 0.53 7.45 -5.54
C MET A 60 0.45 5.93 -5.45
N THR A 61 1.61 5.28 -5.34
CA THR A 61 1.69 3.85 -5.04
C THR A 61 1.97 3.66 -3.56
N LEU A 62 1.08 2.93 -2.89
CA LEU A 62 1.13 2.63 -1.48
C LEU A 62 1.28 1.11 -1.26
N ALA A 63 2.00 0.72 -0.22
CA ALA A 63 2.04 -0.65 0.26
C ALA A 63 1.71 -0.68 1.74
N ASP A 64 0.70 -1.46 2.14
CA ASP A 64 0.36 -1.64 3.55
C ASP A 64 1.54 -2.29 4.29
N THR A 65 1.98 -1.61 5.34
CA THR A 65 3.17 -1.98 6.11
C THR A 65 3.02 -3.33 6.82
N ALA A 66 1.79 -3.76 7.12
CA ALA A 66 1.53 -5.06 7.71
C ALA A 66 1.94 -6.23 6.80
N TYR A 67 1.92 -6.02 5.47
CA TYR A 67 2.24 -7.05 4.48
C TYR A 67 3.65 -6.91 3.87
N MET A 68 4.48 -6.02 4.41
CA MET A 68 5.82 -5.75 3.89
C MET A 68 6.94 -6.61 4.50
N ASN A 69 6.67 -7.31 5.61
CA ASN A 69 7.67 -8.15 6.25
C ASN A 69 7.93 -9.40 5.39
N LYS A 70 9.21 -9.66 5.07
CA LYS A 70 9.64 -10.79 4.24
C LYS A 70 9.79 -12.09 5.03
N ASP A 71 9.85 -12.01 6.35
CA ASP A 71 10.13 -13.17 7.20
C ASP A 71 8.90 -14.06 7.41
N HIS A 72 7.70 -13.56 7.10
CA HIS A 72 6.43 -14.31 7.15
C HIS A 72 5.62 -14.00 5.89
N CYS A 73 4.91 -14.99 5.33
CA CYS A 73 3.95 -14.80 4.23
C CYS A 73 2.71 -14.10 4.81
N PRO A 74 2.59 -12.77 4.71
CA PRO A 74 1.60 -12.05 5.48
C PRO A 74 0.31 -12.02 4.65
N LEU A 75 -0.69 -12.75 5.12
CA LEU A 75 -1.98 -12.86 4.44
C LEU A 75 -2.89 -11.71 4.86
N PRO A 76 -3.60 -11.06 3.92
CA PRO A 76 -4.57 -10.06 4.26
C PRO A 76 -5.70 -10.65 5.10
N THR A 77 -5.87 -10.11 6.30
CA THR A 77 -6.90 -10.53 7.27
C THR A 77 -8.06 -9.54 7.35
N SER A 78 -7.94 -8.40 6.66
CA SER A 78 -8.92 -7.32 6.66
C SER A 78 -9.00 -6.67 5.28
N ASN A 79 -10.14 -6.04 5.00
CA ASN A 79 -10.32 -5.26 3.78
C ASN A 79 -9.55 -3.94 3.85
N THR A 80 -8.88 -3.59 2.76
CA THR A 80 -8.30 -2.28 2.57
C THR A 80 -9.40 -1.25 2.29
N SER A 81 -9.43 -0.17 3.06
CA SER A 81 -10.34 0.96 2.85
C SER A 81 -9.56 2.21 2.49
N LEU A 82 -10.06 2.99 1.53
CA LEU A 82 -9.52 4.29 1.15
C LEU A 82 -10.41 5.41 1.66
N ASP A 83 -9.80 6.57 1.94
CA ASP A 83 -10.57 7.79 2.15
C ASP A 83 -10.95 8.40 0.80
N PHE A 84 -12.17 8.09 0.35
CA PHE A 84 -12.69 8.56 -0.94
C PHE A 84 -12.91 10.08 -1.01
N SER A 85 -12.72 10.82 0.09
CA SER A 85 -12.68 12.29 0.04
C SER A 85 -11.34 12.85 -0.45
N LEU A 86 -10.28 12.02 -0.44
CA LEU A 86 -8.90 12.40 -0.78
C LEU A 86 -8.31 11.56 -1.91
N PHE A 87 -8.72 10.29 -2.01
CA PHE A 87 -8.17 9.32 -2.94
C PHE A 87 -9.29 8.71 -3.79
N ASP A 88 -8.95 8.27 -4.99
CA ASP A 88 -9.84 7.47 -5.82
C ASP A 88 -9.05 6.35 -6.49
N TYR A 89 -9.75 5.30 -6.89
CA TYR A 89 -9.14 4.25 -7.69
C TYR A 89 -8.85 4.79 -9.09
N THR A 90 -7.67 4.47 -9.58
CA THR A 90 -7.28 4.65 -10.98
C THR A 90 -7.86 3.53 -11.84
N GLY A 91 -7.97 3.74 -13.15
CA GLY A 91 -8.42 2.70 -14.09
C GLY A 91 -7.48 1.50 -14.21
N ILE A 92 -6.30 1.54 -13.58
CA ILE A 92 -5.35 0.43 -13.52
C ILE A 92 -5.45 -0.39 -12.23
N ASP A 93 -6.20 0.10 -11.24
CA ASP A 93 -6.42 -0.64 -10.00
C ASP A 93 -7.31 -1.87 -10.24
N ARG A 94 -6.98 -2.95 -9.54
CA ARG A 94 -7.67 -4.24 -9.65
C ARG A 94 -8.06 -4.71 -8.27
N ASN A 95 -9.30 -5.15 -8.13
CA ASN A 95 -9.72 -5.81 -6.90
C ASN A 95 -9.13 -7.22 -6.89
N VAL A 96 -8.48 -7.59 -5.79
CA VAL A 96 -7.91 -8.92 -5.59
C VAL A 96 -8.67 -9.57 -4.44
N SER A 97 -9.23 -10.74 -4.71
CA SER A 97 -9.88 -11.57 -3.70
C SER A 97 -8.97 -12.73 -3.32
N TYR A 98 -8.71 -12.87 -2.02
CA TYR A 98 -7.89 -13.93 -1.45
C TYR A 98 -8.78 -15.03 -0.89
N TYR A 99 -8.41 -16.29 -1.10
CA TYR A 99 -9.08 -17.42 -0.46
C TYR A 99 -8.10 -18.48 0.01
N TYR A 100 -8.46 -19.13 1.12
CA TYR A 100 -7.78 -20.30 1.65
C TYR A 100 -8.65 -21.52 1.40
N CYS A 101 -8.23 -22.41 0.50
CA CYS A 101 -8.94 -23.67 0.26
C CYS A 101 -7.94 -24.83 0.11
N SER A 102 -8.21 -25.93 0.81
CA SER A 102 -7.43 -27.17 0.68
C SER A 102 -7.81 -27.99 -0.57
N SER A 103 -8.94 -27.69 -1.21
CA SER A 103 -9.39 -28.27 -2.48
C SER A 103 -9.31 -27.22 -3.59
N GLN A 104 -8.93 -27.63 -4.81
CA GLN A 104 -8.94 -26.73 -5.98
C GLN A 104 -10.31 -26.04 -6.10
N ALA A 105 -10.31 -24.70 -6.17
CA ALA A 105 -11.53 -23.94 -6.34
C ALA A 105 -12.14 -24.25 -7.72
N VAL A 106 -13.19 -25.08 -7.70
CA VAL A 106 -13.90 -25.51 -8.92
C VAL A 106 -14.70 -24.34 -9.48
N GLY A 107 -14.38 -23.91 -10.70
CA GLY A 107 -15.13 -22.87 -11.43
C GLY A 107 -14.47 -21.50 -11.52
N VAL A 108 -13.25 -21.32 -11.01
CA VAL A 108 -12.49 -20.06 -11.15
C VAL A 108 -11.42 -20.24 -12.22
N SER A 109 -11.54 -19.53 -13.34
CA SER A 109 -10.68 -19.73 -14.53
C SER A 109 -9.29 -19.09 -14.44
N SER A 110 -9.01 -18.32 -13.38
CA SER A 110 -7.81 -17.46 -13.28
C SER A 110 -7.24 -17.42 -11.86
N LEU A 111 -6.91 -18.59 -11.32
CA LEU A 111 -6.34 -18.72 -9.97
C LEU A 111 -4.83 -18.54 -10.01
N TYR A 112 -4.33 -17.65 -9.16
CA TYR A 112 -2.91 -17.41 -9.00
C TYR A 112 -2.48 -17.89 -7.62
N GLN A 113 -1.46 -18.75 -7.59
CA GLN A 113 -0.95 -19.32 -6.35
C GLN A 113 0.03 -18.35 -5.67
N LEU A 114 -0.13 -18.14 -4.37
CA LEU A 114 0.83 -17.43 -3.53
C LEU A 114 1.96 -18.38 -3.14
N SER A 115 3.16 -18.08 -3.62
CA SER A 115 4.32 -18.97 -3.48
C SER A 115 4.99 -18.94 -2.10
N CYS A 116 4.56 -18.06 -1.19
CA CYS A 116 5.27 -17.82 0.07
C CYS A 116 4.90 -18.74 1.25
N ASP A 117 3.91 -19.63 1.10
CA ASP A 117 3.59 -20.64 2.13
C ASP A 117 3.42 -22.02 1.51
N ALA A 118 4.51 -22.79 1.47
CA ALA A 118 4.52 -24.16 0.98
C ALA A 118 4.15 -25.19 2.07
N SER A 119 3.88 -24.79 3.32
CA SER A 119 3.78 -25.71 4.46
C SER A 119 2.39 -25.82 5.10
N THR A 120 1.44 -24.91 4.84
CA THR A 120 0.12 -24.93 5.53
C THR A 120 -1.14 -25.00 4.64
N GLY A 121 -1.03 -24.86 3.32
CA GLY A 121 -2.15 -24.98 2.36
C GLY A 121 -1.93 -24.18 1.07
N MET A 122 -2.75 -24.40 0.04
CA MET A 122 -2.68 -23.57 -1.18
C MET A 122 -3.45 -22.27 -0.94
N TYR A 123 -2.72 -21.17 -0.77
CA TYR A 123 -3.29 -19.84 -0.81
C TYR A 123 -3.32 -19.38 -2.26
N ASP A 124 -4.51 -18.99 -2.69
CA ASP A 124 -4.73 -18.54 -4.04
C ASP A 124 -5.44 -17.19 -4.02
N TYR A 125 -5.27 -16.44 -5.09
CA TYR A 125 -6.00 -15.20 -5.34
C TYR A 125 -6.49 -15.14 -6.78
N TYR A 126 -7.50 -14.31 -6.99
CA TYR A 126 -8.01 -13.99 -8.32
C TYR A 126 -8.38 -12.51 -8.40
N PHE A 127 -8.34 -11.98 -9.62
CA PHE A 127 -8.79 -10.63 -9.90
C PHE A 127 -10.31 -10.62 -10.09
N THR A 128 -10.98 -9.67 -9.45
CA THR A 128 -12.41 -9.38 -9.58
C THR A 128 -12.64 -8.08 -10.33
#